data_AF-A0A2N5RI20-F1
#
_entry.id   AF-A0A2N5RI20-F1
#
_cell.length_a   1.000
_cell.length_b   1.000
_cell.length_c   1.000
_cell.angle_alpha   90.00
_cell.angle_beta   90.00
_cell.angle_gamma   90.00
#
_symmetry.space_group_name_H-M   'P 1'
#
loop_
_entity.id
_entity.type
_entity.pdbx_description
1 polymer ?
#
loop_
_entity_poly.entity_id
_entity_poly.type
_entity_poly.pdbx_seq_one_letter_code
_entity_poly.pdbx_strand_id
1 'polypeptide(L)'
;MEKLNIYPYKKRKVKLTTFAVLLIAMLLPPISFNVYFRYVKEQMVENLENRYAEILNAYSIDLSIDSSRNLAEVSRIEDVLLNQIKTLEFKVNSLNAYLEKRKRWENFSHLFTEIFKKQGRTLSYLSFSQEKAVLEFYEVSREPQEILPESFLKDERINLKLLFEEHLPEGYTMKKYRLEYEVAKK
;
A
#
# COMPACT_ATOMS: atom_id res chain seq x y z
N MET A 1 83.91 38.36 -53.37
CA MET A 1 82.82 38.29 -52.37
C MET A 1 81.54 38.71 -53.04
N GLU A 2 80.81 37.74 -53.61
CA GLU A 2 79.51 37.99 -54.23
C GLU A 2 78.40 37.82 -53.20
N LYS A 3 77.53 38.83 -53.13
CA LYS A 3 76.47 38.97 -52.13
C LYS A 3 75.32 38.02 -52.45
N LEU A 4 75.12 37.02 -51.61
CA LEU A 4 73.86 36.27 -51.52
C LEU A 4 72.73 37.20 -51.10
N ASN A 5 71.99 37.70 -52.09
CA ASN A 5 70.82 38.53 -51.85
C ASN A 5 69.61 37.63 -51.51
N ILE A 6 69.57 37.17 -50.26
CA ILE A 6 68.39 36.53 -49.68
C ILE A 6 67.41 37.66 -49.37
N TYR A 7 66.51 37.97 -50.29
CA TYR A 7 65.33 38.79 -50.02
C TYR A 7 64.34 37.97 -49.17
N PRO A 8 64.08 38.28 -47.89
CA PRO A 8 62.98 37.69 -47.16
C PRO A 8 61.78 38.66 -47.19
N TYR A 9 60.55 38.14 -47.10
CA TYR A 9 59.30 38.91 -46.97
C TYR A 9 58.63 39.45 -48.24
N LYS A 10 58.09 38.53 -49.05
CA LYS A 10 56.80 38.77 -49.72
C LYS A 10 55.69 38.20 -48.82
N LYS A 11 54.98 39.04 -48.05
CA LYS A 11 53.82 38.59 -47.24
C LYS A 11 52.80 37.94 -48.18
N ARG A 12 52.66 36.60 -48.12
CA ARG A 12 51.63 35.86 -48.87
C ARG A 12 50.26 36.32 -48.36
N LYS A 13 49.51 37.08 -49.16
CA LYS A 13 48.10 37.39 -48.88
C LYS A 13 47.30 36.10 -49.02
N VAL A 14 46.78 35.58 -47.92
CA VAL A 14 45.87 34.43 -47.95
C VAL A 14 44.63 34.84 -48.73
N LYS A 15 44.31 34.11 -49.80
CA LYS A 15 43.08 34.37 -50.57
C LYS A 15 41.88 34.09 -49.65
N LEU A 16 40.84 34.92 -49.74
CA LEU A 16 39.64 34.82 -48.91
C LEU A 16 39.03 33.40 -48.92
N THR A 17 39.13 32.71 -50.06
CA THR A 17 38.71 31.32 -50.24
C THR A 17 39.51 30.34 -49.38
N THR A 18 40.84 30.50 -49.30
CA THR A 18 41.70 29.67 -48.45
C THR A 18 41.44 29.92 -46.97
N PHE A 19 41.15 31.17 -46.58
CA PHE A 19 40.74 31.50 -45.21
C PHE A 19 39.39 30.86 -44.85
N ALA A 20 38.40 30.93 -45.75
CA ALA A 20 37.09 30.31 -45.54
C ALA A 20 37.20 28.78 -45.38
N VAL A 21 38.02 28.12 -46.20
CA VAL A 21 38.26 26.66 -46.09
C VAL A 21 38.92 26.29 -44.77
N LEU A 22 39.92 27.07 -44.32
CA LEU A 22 40.59 26.87 -43.03
C LEU A 22 39.64 27.07 -41.85
N LEU A 23 38.75 28.07 -41.93
CA LEU A 23 37.76 28.34 -40.90
C LEU A 23 36.72 27.22 -40.80
N ILE A 24 36.25 26.70 -41.95
CA ILE A 24 35.37 25.53 -41.99
C ILE A 24 36.08 24.29 -41.42
N ALA A 25 37.34 24.05 -41.79
CA ALA A 25 38.13 22.94 -41.27
C ALA A 25 38.37 23.03 -39.75
N MET A 26 38.49 24.24 -39.20
CA MET A 26 38.59 24.46 -37.74
C MET A 26 37.26 24.30 -37.00
N LEU A 27 36.14 24.66 -37.62
CA LEU A 27 34.81 24.57 -37.00
C LEU A 27 34.14 23.19 -37.15
N LEU A 28 34.56 22.39 -38.13
CA LEU A 28 34.06 21.03 -38.37
C LEU A 28 34.20 20.10 -37.15
N PRO A 29 35.36 20.03 -36.47
CA PRO A 29 35.52 19.19 -35.29
C PRO A 29 34.57 19.53 -34.12
N PRO A 30 34.48 20.78 -33.62
CA PRO A 30 33.59 21.10 -32.51
C PRO A 30 32.10 20.96 -32.86
N ILE A 31 31.71 21.26 -34.10
CA ILE A 31 30.32 21.06 -34.56
C ILE A 31 30.00 19.56 -34.59
N SER A 32 30.88 18.76 -35.20
CA SER A 32 30.72 17.29 -35.26
C SER A 32 30.63 16.68 -33.86
N PHE A 33 31.45 17.15 -32.92
CA PHE A 33 31.43 16.67 -31.54
C PHE A 33 30.11 17.02 -30.83
N ASN A 34 29.60 18.24 -30.99
CA ASN A 34 28.31 18.64 -30.41
C ASN A 34 27.13 17.82 -30.98
N VAL A 35 27.12 17.57 -32.29
CA VAL A 35 26.10 16.74 -32.95
C VAL A 35 26.18 15.30 -32.45
N TYR A 36 27.37 14.72 -32.40
CA TYR A 36 27.58 13.37 -31.88
C TYR A 36 27.15 13.23 -30.42
N PHE A 37 27.55 14.18 -29.57
CA PHE A 37 27.20 14.14 -28.15
C PHE A 37 25.68 14.25 -27.92
N ARG A 38 25.00 15.08 -28.71
CA ARG A 38 23.53 15.18 -28.69
C ARG A 38 22.89 13.86 -29.12
N TYR A 39 23.37 13.28 -30.21
CA TYR A 39 22.86 11.99 -30.70
C TYR A 39 23.04 10.86 -29.68
N VAL A 40 24.19 10.79 -29.01
CA VAL A 40 24.43 9.82 -27.94
C VAL A 40 23.44 10.00 -26.79
N LYS A 41 23.13 11.25 -26.40
CA LYS A 41 22.12 11.52 -25.37
C LYS A 41 20.71 11.11 -25.81
N GLU A 42 20.34 11.39 -27.06
CA GLU A 42 19.05 10.97 -27.63
C GLU A 42 18.92 9.45 -27.60
N GLN A 43 19.96 8.71 -28.03
CA GLN A 43 19.98 7.25 -27.94
C GLN A 43 19.91 6.73 -26.50
N MET A 44 20.52 7.41 -25.54
CA MET A 44 20.42 7.02 -24.13
C MET A 44 19.01 7.20 -23.59
N VAL A 45 18.34 8.31 -23.93
CA VAL A 45 16.94 8.56 -23.55
C VAL A 45 16.03 7.50 -24.15
N GLU A 46 16.13 7.24 -25.46
CA GLU A 46 15.33 6.24 -26.15
C GLU A 46 15.54 4.82 -25.58
N ASN A 47 16.78 4.47 -25.23
CA ASN A 47 17.06 3.20 -24.57
C ASN A 47 16.43 3.12 -23.17
N LEU A 48 16.42 4.20 -22.40
CA LEU A 48 15.79 4.25 -21.09
C LEU A 48 14.26 4.16 -21.19
N GLU A 49 13.68 4.87 -22.15
CA GLU A 49 12.25 4.80 -22.47
C GLU A 49 11.81 3.37 -22.80
N ASN A 50 12.56 2.70 -23.68
CA ASN A 50 12.25 1.33 -24.07
C ASN A 50 12.45 0.33 -22.91
N ARG A 51 13.51 0.50 -22.12
CA ARG A 51 13.86 -0.47 -21.07
C ARG A 51 12.99 -0.34 -19.82
N TYR A 52 12.50 0.85 -19.52
CA TYR A 52 11.71 1.15 -18.33
C TYR A 52 10.29 1.65 -18.65
N ALA A 53 9.79 1.37 -19.87
CA ALA A 53 8.51 1.85 -20.38
C ALA A 53 7.35 1.68 -19.39
N GLU A 54 7.25 0.53 -18.71
CA GLU A 54 6.20 0.27 -17.73
C GLU A 54 6.23 1.24 -16.55
N ILE A 55 7.42 1.49 -16.00
CA ILE A 55 7.62 2.40 -14.85
C ILE A 55 7.40 3.84 -15.30
N LEU A 56 7.98 4.23 -16.42
CA LEU A 56 7.84 5.58 -16.96
C LEU A 56 6.38 5.90 -17.27
N ASN A 57 5.63 4.95 -17.83
CA ASN A 57 4.19 5.11 -18.06
C ASN A 57 3.39 5.15 -16.76
N ALA A 58 3.68 4.25 -15.80
CA ALA A 58 2.98 4.18 -14.53
C ALA A 58 3.07 5.48 -13.71
N TYR A 59 4.21 6.18 -13.80
CA TYR A 59 4.45 7.45 -13.11
C TYR A 59 4.39 8.67 -14.05
N SER A 60 4.04 8.46 -15.32
CA SER A 60 3.97 9.48 -16.38
C SER A 60 5.23 10.36 -16.42
N ILE A 61 6.39 9.72 -16.52
CA ILE A 61 7.71 10.34 -16.49
C ILE A 61 8.12 10.68 -17.92
N ASP A 62 8.40 11.95 -18.18
CA ASP A 62 8.91 12.43 -19.47
C ASP A 62 10.43 12.61 -19.38
N LEU A 63 11.17 11.78 -20.13
CA LEU A 63 12.62 11.83 -20.15
C LEU A 63 13.12 12.85 -21.18
N SER A 64 14.06 13.68 -20.76
CA SER A 64 14.63 14.75 -21.58
C SER A 64 16.15 14.60 -21.72
N ILE A 65 16.67 15.09 -22.84
CA ILE A 65 18.12 15.29 -23.06
C ILE A 65 18.69 16.32 -22.07
N ASP A 66 17.83 17.22 -21.59
CA ASP A 66 18.13 18.23 -20.58
C ASP A 66 18.01 17.64 -19.17
N SER A 67 19.15 17.57 -18.47
CA SER A 67 19.25 17.04 -17.11
C SER A 67 18.43 17.82 -16.10
N SER A 68 18.20 19.12 -16.30
CA SER A 68 17.41 19.94 -15.36
C SER A 68 15.95 19.52 -15.32
N ARG A 69 15.39 19.16 -16.49
CA ARG A 69 14.02 18.63 -16.59
C ARG A 69 13.89 17.27 -15.91
N ASN A 70 14.86 16.38 -16.12
CA ASN A 70 14.85 15.07 -15.47
C ASN A 70 14.93 15.17 -13.94
N LEU A 71 15.71 16.13 -13.40
CA LEU A 71 15.77 16.36 -11.96
C LEU A 71 14.43 16.83 -11.38
N ALA A 72 13.70 17.68 -12.10
CA ALA A 72 12.36 18.12 -11.69
C ALA A 72 11.37 16.94 -11.68
N GLU A 73 11.42 16.06 -12.68
CA GLU A 73 10.61 14.84 -12.72
C GLU A 73 10.96 13.88 -11.59
N VAL A 74 12.24 13.70 -11.25
CA VAL A 74 12.67 12.88 -10.10
C VAL A 74 12.07 13.40 -8.79
N SER A 75 12.16 14.71 -8.52
CA SER A 75 11.56 15.29 -7.31
C SER A 75 10.03 15.12 -7.29
N ARG A 76 9.36 15.29 -8.44
CA ARG A 76 7.91 15.07 -8.54
C ARG A 76 7.53 13.63 -8.21
N ILE A 77 8.28 12.65 -8.70
CA ILE A 77 8.03 11.23 -8.43
C ILE A 77 8.28 10.92 -6.96
N GLU A 78 9.32 11.47 -6.36
CA GLU A 78 9.63 11.30 -4.94
C GLU A 78 8.46 11.75 -4.07
N ASP A 79 7.88 12.92 -4.34
CA ASP A 79 6.69 13.42 -3.64
C ASP A 79 5.47 12.48 -3.80
N VAL A 80 5.23 11.98 -5.02
CA VAL A 80 4.15 11.02 -5.29
C VAL A 80 4.35 9.74 -4.51
N LEU A 81 5.56 9.18 -4.51
CA LEU A 81 5.90 7.96 -3.78
C LEU A 81 5.75 8.16 -2.27
N LEU A 82 6.23 9.27 -1.73
CA LEU A 82 6.06 9.60 -0.31
C LEU A 82 4.58 9.71 0.07
N ASN A 83 3.75 10.30 -0.78
CA ASN A 83 2.32 10.40 -0.55
C ASN A 83 1.62 9.01 -0.62
N GLN A 84 2.03 8.17 -1.56
CA GLN A 84 1.54 6.79 -1.67
C GLN A 84 1.92 5.96 -0.44
N ILE A 85 3.15 6.10 0.07
CA ILE A 85 3.61 5.43 1.30
C ILE A 85 2.75 5.86 2.49
N LYS A 86 2.55 7.17 2.71
CA LYS A 86 1.70 7.68 3.79
C LYS A 86 0.27 7.16 3.70
N THR A 87 -0.29 7.12 2.50
CA THR A 87 -1.64 6.59 2.27
C THR A 87 -1.72 5.09 2.59
N LEU A 88 -0.70 4.33 2.20
CA LEU A 88 -0.62 2.90 2.49
C LEU A 88 -0.48 2.63 3.99
N GLU A 89 0.38 3.39 4.69
CA GLU A 89 0.54 3.31 6.14
C GLU A 89 -0.78 3.56 6.87
N PHE A 90 -1.53 4.60 6.47
CA PHE A 90 -2.86 4.87 7.03
C PHE A 90 -3.82 3.69 6.82
N LYS A 91 -3.86 3.12 5.62
CA LYS A 91 -4.70 1.95 5.30
C LYS A 91 -4.32 0.73 6.13
N VAL A 92 -3.02 0.46 6.29
CA VAL A 92 -2.50 -0.64 7.10
C VAL A 92 -2.87 -0.47 8.56
N ASN A 93 -2.71 0.74 9.11
CA ASN A 93 -3.08 1.03 10.49
C ASN A 93 -4.60 0.87 10.73
N SER A 94 -5.42 1.34 9.79
CA SER A 94 -6.88 1.14 9.85
C SER A 94 -7.26 -0.34 9.77
N LEU A 95 -6.59 -1.12 8.91
CA LEU A 95 -6.83 -2.55 8.78
C LEU A 95 -6.42 -3.30 10.06
N ASN A 96 -5.25 -2.97 10.63
CA ASN A 96 -4.79 -3.55 11.89
C ASN A 96 -5.77 -3.25 13.03
N ALA A 97 -6.24 -2.01 13.15
CA ALA A 97 -7.27 -1.64 14.13
C ALA A 97 -8.58 -2.42 13.94
N TYR A 98 -9.00 -2.64 12.70
CA TYR A 98 -10.17 -3.47 12.39
C TYR A 98 -9.94 -4.95 12.76
N LEU A 99 -8.79 -5.51 12.41
CA LEU A 99 -8.43 -6.90 12.72
C LEU A 99 -8.31 -7.13 14.22
N GLU A 100 -7.75 -6.17 14.97
CA GLU A 100 -7.72 -6.23 16.43
C GLU A 100 -9.12 -6.22 17.03
N LYS A 101 -10.00 -5.33 16.56
CA LYS A 101 -11.41 -5.33 16.98
C LYS A 101 -12.08 -6.66 16.68
N ARG A 102 -11.87 -7.23 15.50
CA ARG A 102 -12.42 -8.54 15.12
C ARG A 102 -11.91 -9.65 16.02
N LYS A 103 -10.58 -9.75 16.23
CA LYS A 103 -9.95 -10.76 17.09
C LYS A 103 -10.47 -10.71 18.52
N ARG A 104 -10.71 -9.51 19.06
CA ARG A 104 -11.30 -9.32 20.39
C ARG A 104 -12.66 -9.98 20.56
N TRP A 105 -13.46 -10.02 19.49
CA TRP A 105 -14.84 -10.52 19.51
C TRP A 105 -15.02 -11.88 18.82
N GLU A 106 -13.96 -12.46 18.27
CA GLU A 106 -14.00 -13.73 17.54
C GLU A 106 -14.53 -14.86 18.44
N ASN A 107 -14.01 -14.96 19.68
CA ASN A 107 -14.48 -15.96 20.65
C ASN A 107 -15.96 -15.77 21.00
N PHE A 108 -16.43 -14.53 21.17
CA PHE A 108 -17.84 -14.24 21.41
C PHE A 108 -18.71 -14.61 20.20
N SER A 109 -18.25 -14.35 18.98
CA SER A 109 -18.97 -14.73 17.76
C SER A 109 -19.10 -16.25 17.64
N HIS A 110 -18.04 -17.00 17.96
CA HIS A 110 -18.08 -18.46 18.01
C HIS A 110 -19.05 -18.95 19.09
N LEU A 111 -18.95 -18.41 20.30
CA LEU A 111 -19.85 -18.71 21.41
C LEU A 111 -21.32 -18.47 21.04
N PHE A 112 -21.63 -17.30 20.49
CA PHE A 112 -22.97 -16.93 20.04
C PHE A 112 -23.50 -17.94 19.02
N THR A 113 -22.68 -18.30 18.03
CA THR A 113 -23.06 -19.27 17.00
C THR A 113 -23.33 -20.65 17.60
N GLU A 114 -22.48 -21.14 18.52
CA GLU A 114 -22.68 -22.43 19.18
C GLU A 114 -23.94 -22.44 20.08
N ILE A 115 -24.27 -21.33 20.74
CA ILE A 115 -25.52 -21.21 21.51
C ILE A 115 -26.73 -21.40 20.61
N PHE A 116 -26.81 -20.69 19.48
CA PHE A 116 -27.99 -20.68 18.60
C PHE A 116 -27.99 -21.77 17.53
N LYS A 117 -26.95 -22.60 17.46
CA LYS A 117 -26.93 -23.80 16.62
C LYS A 117 -27.90 -24.87 17.13
N LYS A 118 -28.18 -24.91 18.43
CA LYS A 118 -29.15 -25.84 19.03
C LYS A 118 -30.59 -25.37 18.80
N GLN A 119 -31.46 -26.28 18.37
CA GLN A 119 -32.87 -26.00 18.15
C GLN A 119 -33.59 -25.76 19.50
N GLY A 120 -34.62 -24.90 19.48
CA GLY A 120 -35.40 -24.56 20.68
C GLY A 120 -34.87 -23.38 21.48
N ARG A 121 -33.86 -22.66 20.97
CA ARG A 121 -33.33 -21.43 21.59
C ARG A 121 -33.79 -20.18 20.86
N THR A 122 -34.26 -19.20 21.63
CA THR A 122 -34.74 -17.91 21.09
C THR A 122 -34.04 -16.76 21.79
N LEU A 123 -33.42 -15.88 20.99
CA LEU A 123 -32.82 -14.65 21.49
C LEU A 123 -33.90 -13.73 22.06
N SER A 124 -33.71 -13.27 23.29
CA SER A 124 -34.64 -12.35 23.97
C SER A 124 -34.05 -10.96 24.18
N TYR A 125 -32.73 -10.87 24.39
CA TYR A 125 -32.03 -9.61 24.57
C TYR A 125 -30.59 -9.74 24.09
N LEU A 126 -30.10 -8.69 23.44
CA LEU A 126 -28.70 -8.54 23.07
C LEU A 126 -28.28 -7.09 23.33
N SER A 127 -27.27 -6.92 24.16
CA SER A 127 -26.60 -5.64 24.37
C SER A 127 -25.12 -5.82 24.16
N PHE A 128 -24.52 -4.89 23.42
CA PHE A 128 -23.12 -4.96 23.02
C PHE A 128 -22.45 -3.61 23.29
N SER A 129 -21.36 -3.63 24.05
CA SER A 129 -20.47 -2.48 24.26
C SER A 129 -19.05 -2.83 23.83
N GLN A 130 -18.11 -1.89 23.94
CA GLN A 130 -16.71 -2.13 23.58
C GLN A 130 -16.00 -3.15 24.49
N GLU A 131 -16.50 -3.33 25.71
CA GLU A 131 -15.85 -4.12 26.76
C GLU A 131 -16.64 -5.37 27.14
N LYS A 132 -17.95 -5.36 26.90
CA LYS A 132 -18.84 -6.46 27.31
C LYS A 132 -19.96 -6.70 26.32
N ALA A 133 -20.38 -7.96 26.21
CA ALA A 133 -21.62 -8.35 25.57
C ALA A 133 -22.53 -9.04 26.59
N VAL A 134 -23.82 -8.69 26.57
CA VAL A 134 -24.85 -9.30 27.40
C VAL A 134 -25.89 -9.91 26.47
N LEU A 135 -26.10 -11.20 26.62
CA LEU A 135 -27.04 -11.99 25.86
C LEU A 135 -28.05 -12.59 26.81
N GLU A 136 -29.35 -12.44 26.53
CA GLU A 136 -30.38 -13.23 27.19
C GLU A 136 -31.14 -14.05 26.16
N PHE A 137 -31.33 -15.33 26.43
CA PHE A 137 -32.04 -16.23 25.53
C PHE A 137 -32.89 -17.22 26.31
N TYR A 138 -33.97 -17.65 25.67
CA TYR A 138 -34.81 -18.73 26.14
C TYR A 138 -34.36 -20.05 25.53
N GLU A 139 -34.46 -21.11 26.30
CA GLU A 139 -34.35 -22.49 25.84
C GLU A 139 -35.67 -23.21 26.17
N VAL A 140 -36.26 -23.86 25.18
CA VAL A 140 -37.45 -24.71 25.34
C VAL A 140 -37.09 -26.13 24.88
N SER A 141 -37.08 -27.07 25.81
CA SER A 141 -36.71 -28.46 25.53
C SER A 141 -37.50 -29.43 26.40
N ARG A 142 -37.65 -30.69 25.96
CA ARG A 142 -38.17 -31.79 26.79
C ARG A 142 -37.08 -32.47 27.62
N GLU A 143 -35.85 -32.47 27.09
CA GLU A 143 -34.69 -33.06 27.73
C GLU A 143 -33.66 -31.98 28.07
N PRO A 144 -32.85 -32.17 29.12
CA PRO A 144 -31.77 -31.25 29.45
C PRO A 144 -30.78 -31.17 28.27
N GLN A 145 -30.62 -29.98 27.68
CA GLN A 145 -29.58 -29.77 26.69
C GLN A 145 -28.33 -29.20 27.35
N GLU A 146 -27.16 -29.59 26.85
CA GLU A 146 -25.92 -28.93 27.23
C GLU A 146 -25.97 -27.45 26.80
N ILE A 147 -25.82 -26.56 27.77
CA ILE A 147 -26.03 -25.12 27.57
C ILE A 147 -24.88 -24.52 26.76
N LEU A 148 -23.65 -24.89 27.12
CA LEU A 148 -22.40 -24.46 26.49
C LEU A 148 -21.41 -25.64 26.42
N PRO A 149 -20.58 -25.72 25.37
CA PRO A 149 -19.46 -26.65 25.33
C PRO A 149 -18.51 -26.44 26.53
N GLU A 150 -17.91 -27.53 27.03
CA GLU A 150 -16.95 -27.48 28.16
C GLU A 150 -15.79 -26.49 27.95
N SER A 151 -15.37 -26.27 26.71
CA SER A 151 -14.32 -25.31 26.36
C SER A 151 -14.68 -23.87 26.73
N PHE A 152 -15.96 -23.49 26.62
CA PHE A 152 -16.46 -22.16 26.98
C PHE A 152 -16.78 -22.04 28.47
N LEU A 153 -17.13 -23.14 29.14
CA LEU A 153 -17.36 -23.14 30.59
C LEU A 153 -16.08 -22.87 31.41
N LYS A 154 -14.90 -23.12 30.82
CA LYS A 154 -13.59 -22.83 31.42
C LYS A 154 -13.08 -21.42 31.15
N ASP A 155 -13.79 -20.65 30.32
CA ASP A 155 -13.40 -19.27 30.00
C ASP A 155 -13.91 -18.31 31.07
N GLU A 156 -12.99 -17.76 31.87
CA GLU A 156 -13.26 -16.79 32.94
C GLU A 156 -13.98 -15.52 32.45
N ARG A 157 -13.96 -15.27 31.14
CA ARG A 157 -14.66 -14.15 30.51
C ARG A 157 -16.17 -14.35 30.42
N ILE A 158 -16.65 -15.58 30.58
CA ILE A 158 -18.06 -15.95 30.41
C ILE A 158 -18.71 -16.13 31.78
N ASN A 159 -19.76 -15.36 32.04
CA ASN A 159 -20.62 -15.54 33.20
C ASN A 159 -22.02 -15.91 32.73
N LEU A 160 -22.40 -17.17 32.92
CA LEU A 160 -23.72 -17.69 32.58
C LEU A 160 -24.57 -17.82 33.85
N LYS A 161 -25.75 -17.21 33.83
CA LYS A 161 -26.73 -17.26 34.91
C LYS A 161 -28.07 -17.74 34.38
N LEU A 162 -28.68 -18.70 35.08
CA LEU A 162 -30.08 -19.06 34.88
C LEU A 162 -30.93 -17.99 35.59
N LEU A 163 -31.77 -17.29 34.83
CA LEU A 163 -32.67 -16.27 35.36
C LEU A 163 -33.98 -16.89 35.87
N PHE A 164 -34.54 -17.85 35.14
CA PHE A 164 -35.67 -18.63 35.61
C PHE A 164 -35.79 -19.96 34.87
N GLU A 165 -36.56 -20.86 35.47
CA GLU A 165 -36.97 -22.15 34.92
C GLU A 165 -38.46 -22.38 35.21
N GLU A 166 -39.23 -22.72 34.18
CA GLU A 166 -40.67 -22.95 34.24
C GLU A 166 -41.00 -24.27 33.54
N HIS A 167 -41.88 -25.06 34.16
CA HIS A 167 -42.36 -26.31 33.59
C HIS A 167 -43.62 -26.04 32.77
N LEU A 168 -43.56 -26.36 31.48
CA LEU A 168 -44.63 -26.18 30.52
C LEU A 168 -45.46 -27.48 30.38
N PRO A 169 -46.68 -27.39 29.82
CA PRO A 169 -47.48 -28.56 29.46
C PRO A 169 -46.71 -29.54 28.55
N GLU A 170 -47.14 -30.80 28.52
CA GLU A 170 -46.56 -31.85 27.65
C GLU A 170 -45.09 -32.20 27.96
N GLY A 171 -44.61 -31.89 29.18
CA GLY A 171 -43.28 -32.26 29.65
C GLY A 171 -42.15 -31.40 29.09
N TYR A 172 -42.45 -30.18 28.62
CA TYR A 172 -41.43 -29.20 28.23
C TYR A 172 -40.96 -28.40 29.44
N THR A 173 -39.72 -27.94 29.38
CA THR A 173 -39.15 -26.97 30.33
C THR A 173 -38.70 -25.74 29.56
N MET A 174 -39.09 -24.57 30.04
CA MET A 174 -38.63 -23.28 29.55
C MET A 174 -37.62 -22.70 30.52
N LYS A 175 -36.42 -22.38 30.03
CA LYS A 175 -35.34 -21.78 30.82
C LYS A 175 -34.95 -20.46 30.20
N LYS A 176 -34.73 -19.43 31.02
CA LYS A 176 -34.13 -18.17 30.57
C LYS A 176 -32.71 -18.07 31.09
N TYR A 177 -31.78 -17.87 30.18
CA TYR A 177 -30.37 -17.66 30.50
C TYR A 177 -29.98 -16.22 30.25
N ARG A 178 -29.05 -15.73 31.07
CA ARG A 178 -28.29 -14.50 30.86
C ARG A 178 -26.81 -14.85 30.82
N LEU A 179 -26.18 -14.53 29.70
CA LEU A 179 -24.76 -14.70 29.48
C LEU A 179 -24.11 -13.31 29.39
N GLU A 180 -23.11 -13.08 30.21
CA GLU A 180 -22.26 -11.91 30.17
C GLU A 180 -20.87 -12.34 29.69
N TYR A 181 -20.36 -11.66 28.66
CA TYR A 181 -19.04 -11.89 28.10
C TYR A 181 -18.20 -10.62 28.30
N GLU A 182 -17.05 -10.72 28.95
CA GLU A 182 -16.07 -9.63 29.10
C GLU A 182 -14.90 -9.82 28.13
N VAL A 183 -14.56 -8.79 27.35
CA VAL A 183 -13.49 -8.87 26.34
C VAL A 183 -12.10 -8.95 26.97
N ALA A 184 -11.92 -8.28 28.11
CA ALA A 184 -10.68 -8.29 28.89
C ALA A 184 -10.81 -9.29 30.04
N LYS A 185 -9.76 -10.08 30.28
CA LYS A 185 -9.63 -10.82 31.55
C LYS A 185 -9.39 -9.80 32.67
N LYS A 186 -10.20 -9.84 33.72
CA LYS A 186 -9.93 -9.13 34.97
C LYS A 186 -8.73 -9.73 35.69
#